data_AF-A0A3B8JF77-F1
#
_entry.id   AF-A0A3B8JF77-F1
#
_cell.length_a   1.000
_cell.length_b   1.000
_cell.length_c   1.000
_cell.angle_alpha   90.00
_cell.angle_beta   90.00
_cell.angle_gamma   90.00
#
_symmetry.space_group_name_H-M   'P 1'
#
loop_
_entity.id
_entity.type
_entity.pdbx_description
1 polymer ?
#
loop_
_entity_poly.entity_id
_entity_poly.type
_entity_poly.pdbx_seq_one_letter_code
_entity_poly.pdbx_strand_id
1 'polypeptide(L)'
;EFIMSLPQGYNSRVGERGAALSGGQRQRLAIARTVLQNPNLLILDEATSALDVHTEKQVCDNLMRVFKGKTVFFITHRLQTYIPLVERDIEN
;
A
#
# COMPACT_ATOMS: atom_id res chain seq x y z
N GLU A 1 13.52 -6.18 3.62
CA GLU A 1 14.39 -7.08 2.84
C GLU A 1 14.63 -6.61 1.41
N PHE A 2 13.59 -6.40 0.58
CA PHE A 2 13.75 -6.02 -0.84
C PHE A 2 14.73 -4.86 -1.11
N ILE A 3 14.63 -3.74 -0.39
CA ILE A 3 15.52 -2.59 -0.65
C ILE A 3 16.98 -2.95 -0.40
N MET A 4 17.26 -3.76 0.61
CA MET A 4 18.63 -4.18 0.95
C MET A 4 19.16 -5.25 -0.02
N SER A 5 18.29 -5.96 -0.75
CA SER A 5 18.72 -6.91 -1.79
C SER A 5 19.09 -6.24 -3.12
N LEU A 6 18.85 -4.93 -3.28
CA LEU A 6 19.26 -4.21 -4.48
C LEU A 6 20.78 -3.95 -4.47
N PRO A 7 21.44 -3.88 -5.64
CA PRO A 7 22.90 -3.79 -5.73
C PRO A 7 23.54 -2.64 -4.93
N GLN A 8 22.83 -1.53 -4.75
CA GLN A 8 23.30 -0.36 -3.99
C GLN A 8 22.38 -0.02 -2.80
N GLY A 9 21.54 -0.96 -2.37
CA GLY A 9 20.57 -0.72 -1.30
C GLY A 9 19.65 0.46 -1.61
N TYR A 10 19.49 1.37 -0.64
CA TYR A 10 18.72 2.62 -0.79
C TYR A 10 19.25 3.56 -1.88
N ASN A 11 20.53 3.46 -2.27
CA ASN A 11 21.12 4.30 -3.32
C ASN A 11 20.85 3.76 -4.73
N SER A 12 20.18 2.61 -4.85
CA SER A 12 19.89 1.97 -6.14
C SER A 12 18.99 2.84 -6.99
N ARG A 13 19.46 3.22 -8.17
CA ARG A 13 18.65 3.95 -9.15
C ARG A 13 17.62 3.01 -9.78
N VAL A 14 16.34 3.40 -9.74
CA VAL A 14 15.22 2.58 -10.24
C VAL A 14 14.84 2.86 -11.70
N GLY A 15 15.56 3.75 -12.38
CA GLY A 15 15.28 4.19 -13.74
C GLY A 15 14.04 5.09 -13.86
N GLU A 16 13.77 5.58 -15.06
CA GLU A 16 12.57 6.40 -15.32
C GLU A 16 11.30 5.62 -14.98
N ARG A 17 10.37 6.28 -14.28
CA ARG A 17 9.09 5.70 -13.85
C ARG A 17 9.24 4.37 -13.07
N GLY A 18 10.40 4.10 -12.47
CA GLY A 18 10.66 2.86 -11.75
C GLY A 18 10.75 1.63 -12.66
N ALA A 19 11.31 1.77 -13.87
CA ALA A 19 11.47 0.70 -14.84
C ALA A 19 12.23 -0.54 -14.30
N ALA A 20 13.12 -0.36 -13.33
CA ALA A 20 13.87 -1.46 -12.72
C ALA A 20 13.08 -2.23 -11.63
N LEU A 21 11.84 -1.81 -11.34
CA LEU A 21 10.99 -2.42 -10.32
C LEU A 21 9.88 -3.25 -10.97
N SER A 22 9.46 -4.34 -10.33
CA SER A 22 8.21 -5.01 -10.68
C SER A 22 7.00 -4.12 -10.36
N GLY A 23 5.84 -4.42 -10.95
CA GLY A 23 4.60 -3.69 -10.64
C GLY A 23 4.27 -3.66 -9.14
N GLY A 24 4.34 -4.81 -8.47
CA GLY A 24 4.12 -4.91 -7.02
C GLY A 24 5.20 -4.22 -6.18
N GLN A 25 6.45 -4.12 -6.66
CA GLN A 25 7.47 -3.33 -5.98
C GLN A 25 7.18 -1.83 -6.07
N ARG A 26 6.76 -1.32 -7.24
CA ARG A 26 6.34 0.08 -7.40
C ARG A 26 5.14 0.42 -6.51
N GLN A 27 4.14 -0.46 -6.47
CA GLN A 27 2.96 -0.28 -5.59
C GLN A 27 3.34 -0.22 -4.11
N ARG A 28 4.15 -1.19 -3.62
CA ARG A 28 4.61 -1.17 -2.21
C ARG A 28 5.41 0.07 -1.88
N LEU A 29 6.25 0.55 -2.80
CA LEU A 29 6.98 1.80 -2.62
C LEU A 29 6.04 3.02 -2.58
N ALA A 30 5.00 3.06 -3.42
CA ALA A 30 4.00 4.12 -3.41
C ALA A 30 3.22 4.13 -2.08
N ILE A 31 2.80 2.97 -1.58
CA ILE A 31 2.14 2.83 -0.28
C ILE A 31 3.07 3.28 0.86
N ALA A 32 4.35 2.89 0.84
CA ALA A 32 5.31 3.35 1.84
C ALA A 32 5.46 4.88 1.83
N ARG A 33 5.41 5.52 0.64
CA ARG A 33 5.45 6.98 0.52
C ARG A 33 4.23 7.65 1.14
N THR A 34 3.02 7.09 0.98
CA THR A 34 1.82 7.69 1.59
C THR A 34 1.85 7.60 3.11
N VAL A 35 2.33 6.49 3.66
CA VAL A 35 2.55 6.32 5.11
C VAL A 35 3.51 7.40 5.65
N LEU A 36 4.62 7.65 4.95
CA LEU A 36 5.58 8.70 5.34
C LEU A 36 4.99 10.12 5.25
N GLN A 37 4.16 10.37 4.23
CA GLN A 37 3.50 11.67 4.06
C GLN A 37 2.35 11.90 5.06
N ASN A 38 1.74 10.82 5.54
CA ASN A 38 0.66 10.86 6.51
C ASN A 38 -0.48 11.86 6.16
N PRO A 39 -1.06 11.83 4.94
CA PRO A 39 -2.10 12.77 4.54
C PRO A 39 -3.39 12.62 5.37
N ASN A 40 -4.24 13.66 5.39
CA ASN A 40 -5.59 13.61 6.00
C ASN A 40 -6.64 12.94 5.10
N LEU A 41 -6.38 12.91 3.80
CA LEU A 41 -7.20 12.26 2.78
C LEU A 41 -6.30 11.32 1.96
N LEU A 42 -6.63 10.04 1.96
CA LEU A 42 -5.93 9.02 1.19
C LEU A 42 -6.88 8.41 0.15
N ILE A 43 -6.42 8.30 -1.10
CA ILE A 43 -7.16 7.63 -2.18
C ILE A 43 -6.28 6.51 -2.71
N LEU A 44 -6.79 5.29 -2.70
CA LEU A 44 -6.10 4.09 -3.15
C LEU A 44 -6.87 3.48 -4.32
N ASP A 45 -6.33 3.69 -5.52
CA ASP A 45 -6.88 3.15 -6.77
C ASP A 45 -6.19 1.83 -7.12
N GLU A 46 -6.86 0.71 -6.83
CA GLU A 46 -6.34 -0.65 -7.01
C GLU A 46 -4.89 -0.86 -6.51
N ALA A 47 -4.52 -0.15 -5.43
CA ALA A 47 -3.13 -0.02 -4.99
C ALA A 47 -2.47 -1.35 -4.56
N THR A 48 -3.27 -2.39 -4.34
CA THR A 48 -2.85 -3.73 -3.92
C THR A 48 -3.05 -4.80 -4.99
N SER A 49 -3.44 -4.44 -6.22
CA SER A 49 -3.80 -5.39 -7.28
C SER A 49 -2.68 -6.36 -7.68
N ALA A 50 -1.41 -5.97 -7.50
CA ALA A 50 -0.26 -6.83 -7.78
C ALA A 50 0.22 -7.64 -6.56
N LEU A 51 -0.54 -7.64 -5.45
CA LEU A 51 -0.24 -8.41 -4.24
C LEU A 51 -1.09 -9.68 -4.17
N ASP A 52 -0.52 -10.72 -3.57
CA ASP A 52 -1.29 -11.90 -3.15
C ASP A 52 -2.23 -11.53 -1.99
N VAL A 53 -3.27 -12.35 -1.78
CA VAL A 53 -4.35 -12.09 -0.81
C VAL A 53 -3.83 -11.94 0.63
N HIS A 54 -2.79 -12.70 1.01
CA HIS A 54 -2.25 -12.63 2.37
C HIS A 54 -1.50 -11.32 2.60
N THR A 55 -0.60 -10.96 1.68
CA THR A 55 0.15 -9.70 1.73
C THR A 55 -0.80 -8.50 1.63
N GLU A 56 -1.81 -8.56 0.76
CA GLU A 56 -2.84 -7.53 0.62
C GLU A 56 -3.54 -7.24 1.96
N LYS A 57 -4.02 -8.29 2.64
CA LYS A 57 -4.69 -8.15 3.94
C LYS A 57 -3.78 -7.48 4.97
N GLN A 58 -2.52 -7.91 5.08
CA GLN A 58 -1.55 -7.33 6.02
C GLN A 58 -1.29 -5.84 5.73
N VAL A 59 -1.15 -5.48 4.45
CA VAL A 59 -0.93 -4.09 4.05
C VAL A 59 -2.14 -3.23 4.40
N CYS A 60 -3.36 -3.72 4.13
CA CYS A 60 -4.57 -2.98 4.43
C CYS A 60 -4.83 -2.85 5.95
N ASP A 61 -4.64 -3.90 6.74
CA ASP A 61 -4.73 -3.84 8.21
C ASP A 61 -3.79 -2.75 8.78
N ASN A 62 -2.56 -2.68 8.26
CA ASN A 62 -1.58 -1.65 8.66
C ASN A 62 -2.00 -0.25 8.22
N LEU A 63 -2.52 -0.10 6.99
CA LEU A 63 -3.01 1.19 6.49
C LEU A 63 -4.16 1.71 7.36
N MET A 64 -5.14 0.88 7.70
CA MET A 64 -6.26 1.28 8.56
C MET A 64 -5.77 1.74 9.94
N ARG A 65 -4.78 1.05 10.52
CA ARG A 65 -4.18 1.50 11.79
C ARG A 65 -3.46 2.84 11.66
N VAL A 66 -2.64 3.01 10.63
CA VAL A 66 -1.84 4.25 10.42
C VAL A 66 -2.75 5.44 10.14
N PHE A 67 -3.83 5.23 9.40
CA PHE A 67 -4.76 6.26 8.96
C PHE A 67 -6.02 6.35 9.83
N LYS A 68 -6.00 5.82 11.06
CA LYS A 68 -7.15 5.93 11.99
C LYS A 68 -7.56 7.39 12.18
N GLY A 69 -8.87 7.65 12.08
CA GLY A 69 -9.43 9.00 12.21
C GLY A 69 -9.23 9.91 10.99
N LYS A 70 -8.81 9.35 9.85
CA LYS A 70 -8.61 10.07 8.58
C LYS A 70 -9.50 9.51 7.49
N THR A 71 -9.73 10.30 6.45
CA THR A 71 -10.57 9.87 5.34
C THR A 71 -9.77 9.02 4.37
N VAL A 72 -10.24 7.79 4.11
CA VAL A 72 -9.62 6.87 3.16
C VAL A 72 -10.66 6.39 2.14
N PHE A 73 -10.35 6.56 0.86
CA PHE A 73 -11.12 5.99 -0.25
C PHE A 73 -10.37 4.80 -0.85
N PHE A 74 -11.05 3.66 -0.96
CA PHE A 74 -10.55 2.48 -1.65
C PHE A 74 -11.36 2.23 -2.91
N ILE A 75 -10.67 2.05 -4.04
CA ILE A 75 -11.25 1.59 -5.30
C ILE A 75 -10.68 0.20 -5.56
N THR A 76 -11.54 -0.81 -5.62
CA THR A 76 -11.12 -2.21 -5.70
C THR A 76 -12.19 -3.09 -6.33
N HIS A 77 -11.76 -4.11 -7.08
CA HIS A 77 -12.61 -5.20 -7.54
C HIS A 77 -12.66 -6.38 -6.54
N ARG A 78 -11.95 -6.30 -5.41
CA ARG A 78 -11.81 -7.39 -4.41
C ARG A 78 -12.56 -7.11 -3.11
N LEU A 79 -13.87 -6.92 -3.20
CA LEU A 79 -14.71 -6.52 -2.05
C LEU A 79 -14.53 -7.43 -0.81
N GLN A 80 -14.35 -8.74 -1.00
CA GLN A 80 -14.19 -9.69 0.10
C GLN A 80 -13.00 -9.38 1.03
N THR A 81 -11.93 -8.78 0.51
CA THR A 81 -10.77 -8.39 1.31
C THR A 81 -11.04 -7.11 2.11
N TYR A 82 -11.87 -6.21 1.58
CA TYR A 82 -12.06 -4.85 2.09
C TYR A 82 -13.29 -4.66 2.97
N ILE A 83 -14.39 -5.39 2.74
CA ILE A 83 -15.60 -5.30 3.57
C ILE A 83 -15.29 -5.52 5.06
N PRO A 84 -14.56 -6.59 5.47
CA PRO A 84 -14.29 -6.81 6.88
C PRO A 84 -13.40 -5.74 7.51
N LEU A 85 -12.64 -4.99 6.70
CA LEU A 85 -11.80 -3.90 7.18
C LEU A 85 -12.62 -2.65 7.47
N VAL A 86 -13.57 -2.33 6.59
CA VAL A 86 -14.46 -1.18 6.74
C VAL A 86 -15.40 -1.38 7.93
N GLU A 87 -15.96 -2.58 8.08
CA GLU A 87 -16.84 -2.92 9.23
C GLU A 87 -16.13 -2.68 10.57
N ARG A 88 -14.87 -3.11 10.69
CA ARG A 88 -14.06 -2.89 11.91
C ARG A 88 -13.81 -1.42 12.21
N ASP A 89 -13.69 -0.58 11.19
CA ASP A 89 -13.42 0.85 11.38
C ASP A 89 -14.67 1.61 11.85
N ILE A 90 -15.86 1.16 11.44
CA ILE A 90 -17.15 1.72 11.88
C ILE A 90 -17.46 1.35 13.34
N GLU A 91 -17.02 0.18 13.80
CA GLU A 91 -17.24 -0.31 15.16
C GLU A 91 -16.31 0.30 16.23
N ASN A 92 -15.27 1.07 15.85
CA ASN A 92 -14.17 1.56 16.72
C ASN A 92 -13.98 3.09 16.73
#